data_AF-A0A060BVT5-F1
#
_entry.id   AF-A0A060BVT5-F1
#
_cell.length_a   1.000
_cell.length_b   1.000
_cell.length_c   1.000
_cell.angle_alpha   90.00
_cell.angle_beta   90.00
_cell.angle_gamma   90.00
#
_symmetry.space_group_name_H-M   'P 1'
#
loop_
_entity.id
_entity.type
_entity.pdbx_description
1 polymer ?
#
loop_
_entity_poly.entity_id
_entity_poly.type
_entity_poly.pdbx_seq_one_letter_code
_entity_poly.pdbx_strand_id
1 'polypeptide(L)'
;FEPIIPASRLPLGDYTIPLYAPPAGLVAGKTWYTRKQIDTNPAVQAQLRGREIAYLNDPIEALVLHIQGSGRLRVTEPDGSQHVVRVAYAANNGQPYRSVGSWLLQQRAITDATWPGIRAWIQANPAR
;
A
#
# COMPACT_ATOMS: atom_id res chain seq x y z
N PHE A 1 -9.04 2.56 -17.76
CA PHE A 1 -7.62 2.17 -17.75
C PHE A 1 -7.33 1.51 -16.42
N GLU A 2 -6.82 0.28 -16.39
CA GLU A 2 -6.38 -0.37 -15.15
C GLU A 2 -4.84 -0.23 -15.10
N PRO A 3 -4.29 0.70 -14.29
CA PRO A 3 -2.86 0.96 -14.25
C PRO A 3 -2.10 -0.31 -13.82
N ILE A 4 -0.98 -0.56 -14.50
CA ILE A 4 -0.04 -1.62 -14.11
C ILE A 4 1.01 -0.98 -13.22
N ILE A 5 1.05 -1.39 -11.96
CA ILE A 5 1.91 -0.81 -10.95
C ILE A 5 3.30 -1.49 -11.01
N PRO A 6 4.41 -0.76 -11.14
CA PRO A 6 5.74 -1.33 -11.05
C PRO A 6 5.99 -1.96 -9.69
N ALA A 7 6.58 -3.15 -9.66
CA ALA A 7 6.93 -3.85 -8.44
C ALA A 7 8.21 -4.68 -8.60
N SER A 8 8.83 -5.02 -7.48
CA SER A 8 9.98 -5.92 -7.40
C SER A 8 9.66 -7.11 -6.50
N ARG A 9 10.20 -8.29 -6.82
CA ARG A 9 10.11 -9.46 -5.94
C ARG A 9 10.87 -9.23 -4.64
N LEU A 10 11.97 -8.48 -4.69
CA LEU A 10 12.87 -8.21 -3.56
C LEU A 10 12.87 -6.72 -3.20
N PRO A 11 13.15 -6.36 -1.93
CA PRO A 11 13.24 -4.96 -1.53
C PRO A 11 14.56 -4.37 -2.02
N LEU A 12 14.56 -3.81 -3.23
CA LEU A 12 15.77 -3.32 -3.91
C LEU A 12 15.56 -1.91 -4.46
N GLY A 13 16.54 -1.03 -4.23
CA GLY A 13 16.49 0.37 -4.67
C GLY A 13 15.28 1.09 -4.07
N ASP A 14 14.46 1.69 -4.93
CA ASP A 14 13.26 2.43 -4.50
C ASP A 14 12.09 1.51 -4.11
N TYR A 15 12.15 0.20 -4.42
CA TYR A 15 11.10 -0.76 -4.10
C TYR A 15 11.15 -1.16 -2.61
N THR A 16 10.65 -0.30 -1.75
CA THR A 16 10.74 -0.44 -0.29
C THR A 16 9.40 -0.69 0.39
N ILE A 17 8.29 -0.56 -0.34
CA ILE A 17 6.94 -0.62 0.23
C ILE A 17 6.36 -2.03 0.05
N PRO A 18 6.31 -2.87 1.10
CA PRO A 18 5.82 -4.23 0.97
C PRO A 18 4.30 -4.27 0.74
N LEU A 19 3.86 -5.08 -0.22
CA LEU A 19 2.48 -5.53 -0.35
C LEU A 19 2.36 -6.91 0.30
N TYR A 20 1.50 -7.06 1.30
CA TYR A 20 1.40 -8.29 2.09
C TYR A 20 0.20 -9.15 1.71
N ALA A 21 0.39 -10.46 1.75
CA ALA A 21 -0.68 -11.43 1.96
C ALA A 21 -1.16 -11.40 3.42
N PRO A 22 -2.37 -11.91 3.74
CA PRO A 22 -2.83 -11.98 5.12
C PRO A 22 -1.82 -12.70 6.05
N PRO A 23 -1.46 -12.12 7.22
CA PRO A 23 -0.60 -12.79 8.18
C PRO A 23 -1.33 -13.95 8.85
N ALA A 24 -0.56 -14.92 9.35
CA ALA A 24 -1.11 -16.17 9.90
C ALA A 24 -2.06 -15.95 11.09
N GLY A 25 -1.83 -14.92 11.90
CA GLY A 25 -2.71 -14.65 13.05
C GLY A 25 -4.00 -13.92 12.69
N LEU A 26 -4.15 -13.37 11.46
CA LEU A 26 -5.30 -12.53 11.13
C LEU A 26 -6.61 -13.32 11.18
N VAL A 27 -7.48 -12.96 12.13
CA VAL A 27 -8.79 -13.58 12.30
C VAL A 27 -9.87 -12.69 11.69
N ALA A 28 -10.62 -13.21 10.73
CA ALA A 28 -11.73 -12.50 10.09
C ALA A 28 -12.73 -11.99 11.15
N GLY A 29 -13.14 -10.73 11.01
CA GLY A 29 -14.08 -10.08 11.93
C GLY A 29 -13.48 -9.57 13.24
N LYS A 30 -12.19 -9.81 13.52
CA LYS A 30 -11.50 -9.20 14.67
C LYS A 30 -10.60 -8.05 14.22
N THR A 31 -10.63 -6.97 15.00
CA THR A 31 -9.71 -5.85 14.78
C THR A 31 -8.27 -6.27 15.05
N TRP A 32 -7.40 -5.96 14.10
CA TRP A 32 -5.96 -6.16 14.14
C TRP A 32 -5.25 -4.81 14.30
N TYR A 33 -3.92 -4.79 14.22
CA TYR A 33 -3.11 -3.57 14.25
C TYR A 33 -3.54 -2.53 13.20
N THR A 34 -3.43 -1.25 13.59
CA THR A 34 -3.65 -0.10 12.71
C THR A 34 -2.63 -0.05 11.57
N ARG A 35 -2.94 0.65 10.48
CA ARG A 35 -1.98 0.89 9.38
C ARG A 35 -0.66 1.45 9.90
N LYS A 36 -0.71 2.48 10.77
CA LYS A 36 0.49 3.06 11.40
C LYS A 36 1.32 2.02 12.16
N GLN A 37 0.68 1.14 12.94
CA GLN A 37 1.41 0.10 13.67
C GLN A 37 2.02 -0.95 12.73
N ILE A 38 1.32 -1.33 11.66
CA ILE A 38 1.86 -2.22 10.62
C ILE A 38 3.10 -1.59 9.98
N ASP A 39 3.05 -0.29 9.70
CA ASP A 39 4.12 0.43 9.00
C ASP A 39 5.31 0.77 9.92
N THR A 40 5.11 0.93 11.24
CA THR A 40 6.16 1.47 12.13
C THR A 40 6.53 0.61 13.34
N ASN A 41 5.79 -0.45 13.69
CA ASN A 41 6.10 -1.27 14.86
C ASN A 41 6.89 -2.53 14.46
N PRO A 42 8.17 -2.69 14.88
CA PRO A 42 8.99 -3.83 14.51
C PRO A 42 8.43 -5.20 14.93
N ALA A 43 7.72 -5.26 16.07
CA ALA A 43 7.10 -6.50 16.53
C ALA A 43 5.88 -6.89 15.68
N VAL A 44 5.17 -5.90 15.11
CA VAL A 44 4.08 -6.15 14.16
C VAL A 44 4.65 -6.56 12.81
N GLN A 45 5.68 -5.87 12.32
CA GLN A 45 6.37 -6.22 11.08
C GLN A 45 6.97 -7.63 11.14
N ALA A 46 7.47 -8.06 12.30
CA ALA A 46 7.96 -9.42 12.50
C ALA A 46 6.89 -10.50 12.23
N GLN A 47 5.61 -10.20 12.50
CA GLN A 47 4.48 -11.12 12.21
C GLN A 47 4.12 -11.19 10.71
N LEU A 48 4.60 -10.24 9.91
CA LEU A 48 4.36 -10.15 8.47
C LEU A 48 5.52 -10.70 7.63
N ARG A 49 6.67 -11.01 8.25
CA ARG A 49 7.84 -11.53 7.54
C ARG A 49 7.50 -12.81 6.78
N GLY A 50 7.89 -12.87 5.52
CA GLY A 50 7.62 -14.00 4.62
C GLY A 50 6.20 -14.00 4.05
N ARG A 51 5.43 -12.91 4.23
CA ARG A 51 4.11 -12.71 3.63
C ARG A 51 4.12 -11.63 2.55
N GLU A 52 5.29 -11.13 2.17
CA GLU A 52 5.46 -10.17 1.09
C GLU A 52 5.10 -10.82 -0.26
N ILE A 53 4.17 -10.20 -0.98
CA ILE A 53 3.81 -10.57 -2.36
C ILE A 53 4.83 -9.94 -3.32
N ALA A 54 5.09 -8.65 -3.13
CA ALA A 54 6.05 -7.84 -3.88
C ALA A 54 6.33 -6.54 -3.11
N TYR A 55 7.31 -5.77 -3.58
CA TYR A 55 7.65 -4.45 -3.08
C TYR A 55 7.34 -3.40 -4.14
N LEU A 56 6.68 -2.33 -3.73
CA LEU A 56 6.28 -1.18 -4.53
C LEU A 56 7.25 -0.02 -4.29
N ASN A 57 7.34 0.91 -5.24
CA ASN A 57 8.20 2.09 -5.15
C ASN A 57 7.44 3.39 -4.85
N ASP A 58 6.10 3.37 -4.86
CA ASP A 58 5.26 4.54 -4.57
C ASP A 58 4.23 4.18 -3.49
N PRO A 59 4.27 4.82 -2.30
CA PRO A 59 3.33 4.53 -1.24
C PRO A 59 1.90 4.97 -1.59
N ILE A 60 1.73 5.89 -2.55
CA ILE A 60 0.44 6.35 -3.04
C ILE A 60 -0.19 5.31 -3.96
N GLU A 61 0.59 4.70 -4.86
CA GLU A 61 0.11 3.54 -5.64
C GLU A 61 -0.28 2.38 -4.71
N ALA A 62 0.49 2.12 -3.67
CA ALA A 62 0.13 1.12 -2.66
C ALA A 62 -1.19 1.47 -1.95
N LEU A 63 -1.38 2.74 -1.54
CA LEU A 63 -2.62 3.20 -0.92
C LEU A 63 -3.83 3.07 -1.87
N VAL A 64 -3.68 3.51 -3.12
CA VAL A 64 -4.73 3.40 -4.15
C VAL A 64 -5.10 1.94 -4.36
N LEU A 65 -4.11 1.06 -4.49
CA LEU A 65 -4.34 -0.38 -4.63
C LEU A 65 -5.14 -0.96 -3.44
N HIS A 66 -4.82 -0.57 -2.21
CA HIS A 66 -5.58 -0.99 -1.03
C HIS A 66 -7.02 -0.48 -1.04
N ILE A 67 -7.27 0.75 -1.53
CA ILE A 67 -8.61 1.33 -1.63
C ILE A 67 -9.44 0.62 -2.70
N GLN A 68 -8.84 0.29 -3.84
CA GLN A 68 -9.53 -0.43 -4.92
C GLN A 68 -9.72 -1.92 -4.61
N GLY A 69 -8.82 -2.52 -3.82
CA GLY A 69 -8.86 -3.93 -3.43
C GLY A 69 -8.32 -4.90 -4.49
N SER A 70 -7.97 -4.45 -5.69
CA SER A 70 -7.34 -5.28 -6.72
C SER A 70 -6.57 -4.45 -7.73
N GLY A 71 -5.65 -5.09 -8.45
CA GLY A 71 -4.90 -4.46 -9.53
C GLY A 71 -3.91 -5.40 -10.21
N ARG A 72 -3.06 -4.84 -11.06
CA ARG A 72 -2.00 -5.56 -11.78
C ARG A 72 -0.64 -5.01 -11.42
N LEU A 73 0.29 -5.90 -11.08
CA LEU A 73 1.68 -5.55 -10.81
C LEU A 73 2.56 -6.02 -11.96
N ARG A 74 3.48 -5.19 -12.42
CA ARG A 74 4.62 -5.64 -13.25
C ARG A 74 5.75 -5.95 -12.29
N VAL A 75 5.93 -7.23 -11.97
CA VAL A 75 6.94 -7.69 -11.01
C VAL A 75 8.24 -7.95 -11.75
N THR A 76 9.32 -7.34 -11.27
CA THR A 76 10.69 -7.68 -11.66
C THR A 76 11.23 -8.75 -10.72
N GLU A 77 11.64 -9.88 -11.27
CA GLU A 77 12.25 -11.00 -10.54
C GLU A 77 13.76 -10.78 -10.35
N PRO A 78 14.43 -11.53 -9.44
CA PRO A 78 15.85 -11.36 -9.16
C PRO A 78 16.77 -11.55 -10.36
N ASP A 79 16.34 -12.34 -11.35
CA ASP A 79 17.05 -12.57 -12.61
C ASP A 79 16.85 -11.44 -13.65
N GLY A 80 16.05 -10.42 -13.30
CA GLY A 80 15.70 -9.29 -14.16
C GLY A 80 14.50 -9.54 -15.07
N SER A 81 13.94 -10.76 -15.09
CA SER A 81 12.72 -11.04 -15.86
C SER A 81 11.53 -10.28 -15.30
N GLN A 82 10.60 -9.90 -16.18
CA GLN A 82 9.39 -9.17 -15.80
C GLN A 82 8.15 -9.91 -16.24
N HIS A 83 7.17 -10.00 -15.34
CA HIS A 83 5.85 -10.52 -15.69
C HIS A 83 4.75 -9.76 -14.96
N VAL A 84 3.55 -9.81 -15.55
CA VAL A 84 2.38 -9.15 -14.97
C VAL A 84 1.61 -10.14 -14.12
N VAL A 85 1.43 -9.84 -12.84
CA VAL A 85 0.60 -10.61 -11.91
C VAL A 85 -0.65 -9.82 -11.55
N ARG A 86 -1.77 -10.54 -11.38
CA ARG A 86 -3.00 -9.97 -10.81
C ARG A 86 -2.96 -10.15 -9.30
N VAL A 87 -3.30 -9.09 -8.57
CA VAL A 87 -3.51 -9.13 -7.12
C VAL A 87 -4.95 -8.74 -6.82
N ALA A 88 -5.53 -9.40 -5.82
CA ALA A 88 -6.92 -9.19 -5.42
C ALA A 88 -7.05 -9.28 -3.90
N TYR A 89 -8.15 -8.73 -3.40
CA TYR A 89 -8.49 -8.70 -1.99
C TYR A 89 -8.47 -10.10 -1.38
N ALA A 90 -7.83 -10.22 -0.23
CA ALA A 90 -7.81 -11.44 0.56
C ALA A 90 -8.35 -11.23 1.99
N ALA A 91 -8.00 -10.10 2.63
CA ALA A 91 -8.46 -9.76 3.98
C ALA A 91 -8.28 -8.27 4.28
N ASN A 92 -8.78 -7.82 5.44
CA ASN A 92 -8.51 -6.51 6.02
C ASN A 92 -8.22 -6.63 7.53
N ASN A 93 -7.68 -5.57 8.13
CA ASN A 93 -7.32 -5.52 9.55
C ASN A 93 -8.49 -5.16 10.48
N GLY A 94 -9.73 -5.11 9.98
CA GLY A 94 -10.91 -4.75 10.77
C GLY A 94 -10.94 -3.32 11.32
N GLN A 95 -10.06 -2.43 10.84
CA GLN A 95 -10.05 -1.01 11.23
C GLN A 95 -10.98 -0.21 10.31
N PRO A 96 -11.66 0.83 10.82
CA PRO A 96 -12.52 1.68 10.00
C PRO A 96 -11.69 2.46 8.97
N TYR A 97 -12.20 2.55 7.75
CA TYR A 97 -11.59 3.39 6.72
C TYR A 97 -11.76 4.88 7.07
N ARG A 98 -10.69 5.65 6.88
CA ARG A 98 -10.69 7.11 6.96
C ARG A 98 -10.16 7.68 5.64
N SER A 99 -10.95 8.55 5.01
CA SER A 99 -10.61 9.15 3.72
C SER A 99 -9.46 10.16 3.85
N VAL A 100 -8.37 9.91 3.13
CA VAL A 100 -7.23 10.84 3.04
C VAL A 100 -7.65 12.16 2.42
N GLY A 101 -8.43 12.11 1.33
CA GLY A 101 -8.93 13.33 0.67
C GLY A 101 -9.81 14.17 1.59
N SER A 102 -10.73 13.54 2.35
CA SER A 102 -11.60 14.25 3.30
C SER A 102 -10.79 14.87 4.44
N TRP A 103 -9.77 14.16 4.94
CA TRP A 103 -8.88 14.70 5.95
C TRP A 103 -8.11 15.92 5.43
N LEU A 104 -7.54 15.84 4.21
CA LEU A 104 -6.83 16.96 3.60
C LEU A 104 -7.72 18.18 3.34
N LEU A 105 -8.97 17.98 2.90
CA LEU A 105 -9.96 19.04 2.75
C LEU A 105 -10.28 19.70 4.11
N GLN A 106 -10.45 18.90 5.17
CA GLN A 106 -10.68 19.42 6.52
C GLN A 106 -9.51 20.28 7.01
N GLN A 107 -8.28 19.91 6.65
CA GLN A 107 -7.08 20.70 6.95
C GLN A 107 -6.91 21.93 6.03
N ARG A 108 -7.83 22.17 5.08
CA ARG A 108 -7.70 23.18 4.00
C ARG A 108 -6.39 23.05 3.21
N ALA A 109 -5.88 21.82 3.14
CA ALA A 109 -4.59 21.52 2.52
C ALA A 109 -4.70 21.35 1.00
N ILE A 110 -5.89 20.95 0.54
CA ILE A 110 -6.29 20.85 -0.87
C ILE A 110 -7.68 21.48 -1.04
N THR A 111 -8.03 21.84 -2.28
CA THR A 111 -9.34 22.41 -2.65
C THR A 111 -10.26 21.38 -3.31
N ASP A 112 -9.69 20.33 -3.91
CA ASP A 112 -10.41 19.15 -4.40
C ASP A 112 -9.74 17.87 -3.87
N ALA A 113 -10.52 16.81 -3.72
CA ALA A 113 -10.03 15.51 -3.26
C ALA A 113 -9.79 14.54 -4.43
N THR A 114 -9.24 15.03 -5.54
CA THR A 114 -8.87 14.18 -6.68
C THR A 114 -7.50 13.52 -6.46
N TRP A 115 -7.26 12.35 -7.07
CA TRP A 115 -5.94 11.70 -6.97
C TRP A 115 -4.79 12.58 -7.49
N PRO A 116 -4.93 13.32 -8.61
CA PRO A 116 -3.93 14.31 -9.00
C PRO A 116 -3.66 15.37 -7.94
N GLY A 117 -4.72 15.95 -7.34
CA GLY A 117 -4.59 16.95 -6.28
C GLY A 117 -3.91 16.41 -5.02
N ILE A 118 -4.30 15.20 -4.58
CA ILE A 118 -3.68 14.52 -3.43
C ILE A 118 -2.20 14.22 -3.72
N ARG A 119 -1.86 13.68 -4.90
CA ARG A 119 -0.47 13.40 -5.30
C ARG A 119 0.38 14.66 -5.29
N ALA A 120 -0.11 15.74 -5.89
CA ALA A 120 0.58 17.03 -5.93
C ALA A 120 0.84 17.56 -4.51
N TRP A 121 -0.16 17.46 -3.62
CA TRP A 121 0.00 17.87 -2.24
C TRP A 121 1.06 17.07 -1.49
N ILE A 122 1.07 15.74 -1.63
CA ILE A 122 2.04 14.86 -0.96
C ILE A 122 3.46 15.13 -1.47
N GLN A 123 3.64 15.30 -2.79
CA GLN A 123 4.92 15.66 -3.38
C GLN A 123 5.47 17.00 -2.86
N ALA A 124 4.59 17.98 -2.62
CA ALA A 124 4.95 19.26 -2.03
C ALA A 124 5.21 19.19 -0.52
N ASN A 125 4.83 18.10 0.16
CA ASN A 125 4.90 17.94 1.61
C ASN A 125 5.53 16.58 2.02
N PRO A 126 6.77 16.27 1.62
CA PRO A 126 7.36 14.94 1.82
C PRO A 126 7.58 14.52 3.28
N ALA A 127 7.54 15.48 4.21
CA ALA A 127 7.66 15.22 5.65
C ALA A 127 6.31 14.96 6.35
N ARG A 128 5.19 14.96 5.62
CA ARG A 128 3.83 14.88 6.17
C ARG A 128 3.08 13.61 5.81
#